data_AF-A0AAV0YIH6-F1
#
_entry.id   AF-A0AAV0YIH6-F1
#
_cell.length_a   1.000
_cell.length_b   1.000
_cell.length_c   1.000
_cell.angle_alpha   90.00
_cell.angle_beta   90.00
_cell.angle_gamma   90.00
#
_symmetry.space_group_name_H-M   'P 1'
#
loop_
_entity.id
_entity.type
_entity.pdbx_description
1 polymer ?
#
loop_
_entity_poly.entity_id
_entity_poly.type
_entity_poly.pdbx_seq_one_letter_code
_entity_poly.pdbx_strand_id
1 'polypeptide(L)'
;MASTTNCVHVLMLFVIITTSMFSVTIANKDWPSFGNFNYTDWWSRFGNHYHQMNKTQQESKNIVVGGSQNWQFGYNYSDWAIKSGPFYLNDTLIFKYDAPNATSFPHSVYMYSSWRSFIKCDVKKAKMVANHTQGVGEGFKFVLNKWKPYYFSCGEKNGLHCNIGQMKFSIMPMFRPFWPSSP
;
A
#
# COMPACT_ATOMS: atom_id res chain seq x y z
N MET A 1 19.77 48.35 -40.44
CA MET A 1 19.36 46.92 -40.38
C MET A 1 20.10 46.22 -39.26
N ALA A 2 19.69 46.43 -38.01
CA ALA A 2 20.34 45.86 -36.82
C ALA A 2 19.30 45.67 -35.69
N SER A 3 18.16 45.05 -36.01
CA SER A 3 17.06 44.89 -35.04
C SER A 3 16.48 43.47 -35.02
N THR A 4 16.77 42.64 -36.03
CA THR A 4 16.27 41.26 -36.12
C THR A 4 17.12 40.27 -35.32
N THR A 5 18.43 40.51 -35.16
CA THR A 5 19.37 39.60 -34.44
C THR A 5 19.20 39.60 -32.92
N ASN A 6 18.69 40.69 -32.34
CA ASN A 6 18.48 40.81 -30.89
C ASN A 6 17.23 40.06 -30.42
N CYS A 7 16.19 39.99 -31.24
CA CYS A 7 14.94 39.34 -30.88
C CYS A 7 15.10 37.81 -30.79
N VAL A 8 15.90 37.21 -31.70
CA VAL A 8 16.16 35.77 -31.71
C VAL A 8 17.05 35.34 -30.54
N HIS A 9 18.04 36.16 -30.16
CA HIS A 9 18.87 35.89 -28.98
C HIS A 9 18.09 35.98 -27.67
N VAL A 10 17.20 36.98 -27.53
CA VAL A 10 16.34 37.13 -26.36
C VAL A 10 15.36 35.96 -26.24
N LEU A 11 14.73 35.54 -27.34
CA LEU A 11 13.85 34.35 -27.36
C LEU A 11 14.58 33.05 -27.03
N MET A 12 15.79 32.83 -27.54
CA MET A 12 16.59 31.64 -27.22
C MET A 12 17.03 31.63 -25.75
N LEU A 13 17.40 32.79 -25.17
CA LEU A 13 17.72 32.89 -23.75
C LEU A 13 16.49 32.59 -22.86
N PHE A 14 15.29 33.03 -23.24
CA PHE A 14 14.07 32.68 -22.50
C PHE A 14 13.70 31.18 -22.59
N VAL A 15 13.94 30.52 -23.72
CA VAL A 15 13.72 29.08 -23.87
C VAL A 15 14.75 28.27 -23.06
N ILE A 16 15.99 28.75 -22.93
CA ILE A 16 17.03 28.11 -22.11
C ILE A 16 16.78 28.33 -20.60
N ILE A 17 16.24 29.48 -20.20
CA ILE A 17 15.93 29.76 -18.78
C ILE A 17 14.67 29.01 -18.31
N THR A 18 13.66 28.82 -19.17
CA THR A 18 12.42 28.11 -18.79
C THR A 18 12.56 26.58 -18.74
N THR A 19 13.60 26.01 -19.34
CA THR A 19 13.86 24.56 -19.30
C THR A 19 14.65 24.09 -18.06
N SER A 20 15.06 25.00 -17.17
CA SER A 20 15.97 24.70 -16.05
C SER A 20 15.33 24.65 -14.65
N MET A 21 14.00 24.65 -14.52
CA MET A 21 13.32 24.60 -13.20
C MET A 21 12.37 23.41 -12.96
N PHE A 22 12.43 22.34 -13.77
CA PHE A 22 11.77 21.06 -13.44
C PHE A 22 12.70 19.95 -12.94
N SER A 23 13.82 20.33 -12.34
CA SER A 23 14.68 19.40 -11.59
C SER A 23 14.93 19.92 -10.17
N VAL A 24 13.86 20.08 -9.39
CA VAL A 24 13.95 19.91 -7.93
C VAL A 24 13.77 18.42 -7.65
N THR A 25 14.93 17.77 -7.54
CA THR A 25 15.12 16.48 -6.90
C THR A 25 14.41 16.48 -5.54
N ILE A 26 13.30 15.75 -5.43
CA ILE A 26 12.80 15.31 -4.13
C ILE A 26 13.73 14.17 -3.70
N ALA A 27 14.86 14.55 -3.11
CA ALA A 27 15.59 13.67 -2.22
C ALA A 27 14.74 13.51 -0.96
N ASN A 28 13.88 12.49 -0.94
CA ASN A 28 13.51 11.85 0.32
C ASN A 28 13.71 10.35 0.13
N LYS A 29 14.82 9.89 0.69
CA LYS A 29 15.21 8.49 0.80
C LYS A 29 14.19 7.85 1.77
N ASP A 30 13.69 6.68 1.39
CA ASP A 30 12.85 5.76 2.21
C ASP A 30 11.32 5.78 2.01
N TRP A 31 10.85 5.88 0.76
CA TRP A 31 9.54 5.34 0.36
C TRP A 31 9.69 4.39 -0.84
N PRO A 32 9.30 3.11 -0.76
CA PRO A 32 9.41 2.22 -1.91
C PRO A 32 8.31 2.56 -2.92
N SER A 33 8.71 3.26 -3.98
CA SER A 33 7.94 3.39 -5.22
C SER A 33 7.64 1.99 -5.78
N PHE A 34 6.39 1.54 -5.68
CA PHE A 34 5.85 0.34 -6.34
C PHE A 34 5.75 0.48 -7.88
N GLY A 35 6.70 1.17 -8.50
CA GLY A 35 6.77 1.41 -9.94
C GLY A 35 7.80 0.56 -10.68
N ASN A 36 8.85 0.09 -10.00
CA ASN A 36 9.95 -0.71 -10.58
C ASN A 36 10.33 -1.88 -9.64
N PHE A 37 9.42 -2.83 -9.41
CA PHE A 37 9.78 -4.07 -8.71
C PHE A 37 10.59 -4.97 -9.67
N ASN A 38 11.92 -4.93 -9.56
CA ASN A 38 12.80 -5.81 -10.33
C ASN A 38 12.83 -7.20 -9.67
N TYR A 39 12.05 -8.13 -10.23
CA TYR A 39 11.81 -9.48 -9.72
C TYR A 39 13.10 -10.31 -9.50
N THR A 40 14.15 -10.05 -10.28
CA THR A 40 15.41 -10.81 -10.20
C THR A 40 16.23 -10.54 -8.93
N ASP A 41 16.08 -9.36 -8.32
CA ASP A 41 16.88 -8.97 -7.14
C ASP A 41 16.32 -9.52 -5.81
N TRP A 42 15.09 -10.04 -5.84
CA TRP A 42 14.45 -10.67 -4.70
C TRP A 42 14.70 -12.19 -4.66
N TRP A 43 14.69 -12.86 -5.81
CA TRP A 43 15.02 -14.30 -5.89
C TRP A 43 16.47 -14.61 -5.51
N SER A 44 17.41 -13.71 -5.81
CA SER A 44 18.81 -13.87 -5.42
C SER A 44 19.03 -13.85 -3.90
N ARG A 45 18.10 -13.28 -3.11
CA ARG A 45 18.19 -13.23 -1.63
C ARG A 45 17.60 -14.43 -0.91
N PHE A 46 16.73 -15.21 -1.56
CA PHE A 46 15.98 -16.31 -0.92
C PHE A 46 16.01 -17.64 -1.71
N GLY A 47 16.63 -17.65 -2.90
CA GLY A 47 16.58 -18.77 -3.82
C GLY A 47 17.95 -19.38 -4.07
N ASN A 48 18.42 -20.22 -3.15
CA ASN A 48 19.23 -21.41 -3.49
C ASN A 48 19.59 -22.15 -2.21
N HIS A 49 19.05 -23.35 -1.98
CA HIS A 49 19.75 -24.49 -1.40
C HIS A 49 18.85 -25.73 -1.58
N TYR A 50 19.21 -26.55 -2.57
CA TYR A 50 18.51 -27.76 -2.95
C TYR A 50 18.94 -28.91 -2.03
N HIS A 51 18.33 -29.05 -0.86
CA HIS A 51 18.43 -30.27 -0.06
C HIS A 51 17.06 -30.68 0.48
N GLN A 52 16.52 -31.68 -0.20
CA GLN A 52 15.52 -32.67 0.22
C GLN A 52 15.15 -32.64 1.72
N MET A 53 14.00 -32.07 2.10
CA MET A 53 13.44 -32.22 3.45
C MET A 53 11.89 -32.14 3.48
N ASN A 54 11.32 -32.87 4.44
CA ASN A 54 9.90 -33.22 4.61
C ASN A 54 8.87 -32.09 4.39
N LYS A 55 7.79 -32.42 3.68
CA LYS A 55 6.69 -31.56 3.24
C LYS A 55 5.75 -31.18 4.40
N THR A 56 6.12 -30.16 5.20
CA THR A 56 5.16 -29.47 6.05
C THR A 56 4.48 -28.39 5.19
N GLN A 57 3.26 -28.66 4.72
CA GLN A 57 2.48 -27.70 3.94
C GLN A 57 2.16 -26.51 4.86
N GLN A 58 2.83 -25.38 4.64
CA GLN A 58 2.67 -24.22 5.50
C GLN A 58 1.22 -23.67 5.32
N GLU A 59 0.49 -23.54 6.43
CA GLU A 59 -0.96 -23.28 6.44
C GLU A 59 -1.29 -21.80 6.23
N SER A 60 -2.48 -21.49 5.72
CA SER A 60 -3.03 -20.12 5.65
C SER A 60 -3.15 -19.53 7.05
N LYS A 61 -2.76 -18.26 7.20
CA LYS A 61 -2.75 -17.56 8.48
C LYS A 61 -3.86 -16.52 8.57
N ASN A 62 -4.36 -16.33 9.79
CA ASN A 62 -5.20 -15.20 10.15
C ASN A 62 -4.31 -14.07 10.67
N ILE A 63 -4.38 -12.90 10.03
CA ILE A 63 -3.51 -11.76 10.31
C ILE A 63 -4.37 -10.58 10.72
N VAL A 64 -4.26 -10.16 11.98
CA VAL A 64 -4.95 -8.96 12.48
C VAL A 64 -4.27 -7.72 11.93
N VAL A 65 -5.02 -6.91 11.19
CA VAL A 65 -4.52 -5.66 10.59
C VAL A 65 -4.17 -4.67 11.68
N GLY A 66 -2.92 -4.19 11.69
CA GLY A 66 -2.38 -3.32 12.73
C GLY A 66 -1.93 -4.02 14.01
N GLY A 67 -2.04 -5.36 14.09
CA GLY A 67 -1.66 -6.11 15.29
C GLY A 67 -2.44 -5.63 16.53
N SER A 68 -1.73 -5.25 17.59
CA SER A 68 -2.33 -4.71 18.82
C SER A 68 -3.02 -3.35 18.65
N GLN A 69 -2.66 -2.61 17.60
CA GLN A 69 -3.25 -1.30 17.31
C GLN A 69 -4.57 -1.43 16.54
N ASN A 70 -4.91 -2.63 16.05
CA ASN A 70 -6.12 -2.89 15.28
C ASN A 70 -6.27 -1.90 14.08
N TRP A 71 -7.49 -1.66 13.61
CA TRP A 71 -7.81 -0.71 12.54
C TRP A 71 -8.33 0.62 13.13
N GLN A 72 -7.47 1.63 13.22
CA GLN A 72 -7.75 2.91 13.88
C GLN A 72 -7.02 4.09 13.21
N PHE A 73 -7.49 5.30 13.52
CA PHE A 73 -6.94 6.54 12.99
C PHE A 73 -5.54 6.84 13.55
N GLY A 74 -4.66 7.36 12.70
CA GLY A 74 -3.34 7.88 13.10
C GLY A 74 -2.24 6.82 13.20
N TYR A 75 -2.51 5.57 12.83
CA TYR A 75 -1.53 4.50 12.82
C TYR A 75 -0.93 4.28 11.42
N ASN A 76 0.39 4.05 11.36
CA ASN A 76 1.09 3.85 10.09
C ASN A 76 0.97 2.39 9.62
N TYR A 77 -0.07 2.11 8.84
CA TYR A 77 -0.30 0.77 8.28
C TYR A 77 0.69 0.39 7.17
N SER A 78 1.39 1.35 6.57
CA SER A 78 2.40 1.03 5.55
C SER A 78 3.64 0.41 6.20
N ASP A 79 4.10 1.01 7.31
CA ASP A 79 5.17 0.45 8.13
C ASP A 79 4.77 -0.92 8.72
N TRP A 80 3.56 -1.03 9.26
CA TRP A 80 3.02 -2.30 9.75
C TRP A 80 3.00 -3.39 8.66
N ALA A 81 2.53 -3.07 7.45
CA ALA A 81 2.45 -4.05 6.37
C ALA A 81 3.85 -4.53 5.95
N ILE A 82 4.83 -3.64 5.90
CA ILE A 82 6.23 -4.00 5.58
C ILE A 82 6.80 -4.93 6.64
N LYS A 83 6.59 -4.63 7.92
CA LYS A 83 7.12 -5.42 9.05
C LYS A 83 6.39 -6.75 9.27
N SER A 84 5.11 -6.83 8.90
CA SER A 84 4.29 -8.01 9.11
C SER A 84 4.35 -9.02 7.96
N GLY A 85 4.88 -8.62 6.81
CA GLY A 85 5.09 -9.52 5.68
C GLY A 85 6.12 -10.62 5.98
N PRO A 86 6.19 -11.67 5.14
CA PRO A 86 5.46 -11.84 3.89
C PRO A 86 3.99 -12.27 4.07
N PHE A 87 3.12 -11.77 3.17
CA PHE A 87 1.73 -12.21 3.04
C PHE A 87 1.62 -13.26 1.93
N TYR A 88 0.74 -14.23 2.10
CA TYR A 88 0.57 -15.32 1.15
C TYR A 88 -0.87 -15.43 0.65
N LEU A 89 -1.04 -16.10 -0.48
CA LEU A 89 -2.36 -16.48 -0.96
C LEU A 89 -3.09 -17.31 0.09
N ASN A 90 -4.39 -17.02 0.20
CA ASN A 90 -5.32 -17.58 1.17
C ASN A 90 -5.08 -17.18 2.64
N ASP A 91 -4.08 -16.34 2.93
CA ASP A 91 -4.06 -15.66 4.22
C ASP A 91 -5.31 -14.78 4.35
N THR A 92 -5.80 -14.65 5.57
CA THR A 92 -6.99 -13.88 5.90
C THR A 92 -6.59 -12.65 6.71
N LEU A 93 -6.86 -11.47 6.18
CA LEU A 93 -6.76 -10.21 6.92
C LEU A 93 -7.99 -10.05 7.82
N ILE A 94 -7.77 -9.73 9.08
CA ILE A 94 -8.83 -9.47 10.06
C ILE A 94 -8.77 -8.00 10.46
N PHE A 95 -9.79 -7.25 10.07
CA PHE A 95 -9.97 -5.85 10.42
C PHE A 95 -10.83 -5.74 11.67
N LYS A 96 -10.23 -5.30 12.77
CA LYS A 96 -10.92 -5.07 14.04
C LYS A 96 -11.04 -3.57 14.30
N TYR A 97 -12.24 -3.11 14.61
CA TYR A 97 -12.52 -1.72 14.94
C TYR A 97 -13.84 -1.60 15.70
N ASP A 98 -13.94 -0.58 16.53
CA ASP A 98 -15.13 -0.37 17.35
C ASP A 98 -16.32 0.09 16.51
N ALA A 99 -17.52 -0.27 16.97
CA ALA A 99 -18.74 0.31 16.44
C ALA A 99 -18.77 1.82 16.72
N PRO A 100 -19.43 2.61 15.85
CA PRO A 100 -19.60 4.03 16.09
C PRO A 100 -20.34 4.25 17.40
N ASN A 101 -19.82 5.15 18.23
CA ASN A 101 -20.48 5.59 19.46
C ASN A 101 -20.26 7.10 19.64
N ALA A 102 -20.85 7.72 20.67
CA ALA A 102 -20.75 9.15 20.92
C ALA A 102 -19.30 9.69 20.95
N THR A 103 -18.33 8.84 21.28
CA THR A 103 -16.90 9.19 21.38
C THR A 103 -16.01 8.47 20.36
N SER A 104 -16.53 7.45 19.66
CA SER A 104 -15.75 6.66 18.69
C SER A 104 -16.14 7.04 17.27
N PHE A 105 -15.17 7.47 16.48
CA PHE A 105 -15.40 7.74 15.07
C PHE A 105 -15.70 6.42 14.35
N PRO A 106 -16.68 6.41 13.43
CA PRO A 106 -16.90 5.25 12.58
C PRO A 106 -15.63 4.89 11.83
N HIS A 107 -15.46 3.60 11.53
CA HIS A 107 -14.42 3.08 10.64
C HIS A 107 -15.05 2.12 9.63
N SER A 108 -14.53 2.11 8.42
CA SER A 108 -14.93 1.20 7.36
C SER A 108 -13.69 0.64 6.67
N VAL A 109 -13.90 -0.38 5.83
CA VAL A 109 -12.84 -0.93 4.98
C VAL A 109 -13.26 -0.80 3.54
N TYR A 110 -12.47 -0.06 2.77
CA TYR A 110 -12.61 0.12 1.34
C TYR A 110 -11.46 -0.53 0.61
N MET A 111 -11.74 -1.13 -0.55
CA MET A 111 -10.74 -1.71 -1.44
C MET A 111 -10.75 -0.99 -2.78
N TYR A 112 -9.58 -0.58 -3.26
CA TYR A 112 -9.41 0.10 -4.54
C TYR A 112 -8.99 -0.90 -5.63
N SER A 113 -9.47 -0.65 -6.85
CA SER A 113 -9.01 -1.39 -8.03
C SER A 113 -7.75 -0.82 -8.66
N SER A 114 -7.39 0.44 -8.35
CA SER A 114 -6.25 1.12 -8.95
C SER A 114 -5.35 1.79 -7.90
N TRP A 115 -4.05 1.71 -8.13
CA TRP A 115 -3.04 2.40 -7.33
C TRP A 115 -3.27 3.92 -7.28
N ARG A 116 -3.64 4.54 -8.41
CA ARG A 116 -3.86 5.99 -8.50
C ARG A 116 -5.02 6.45 -7.61
N SER A 117 -6.14 5.72 -7.63
CA SER A 117 -7.29 6.03 -6.76
C SER A 117 -6.95 5.82 -5.29
N PHE A 118 -6.18 4.77 -4.97
CA PHE A 118 -5.71 4.49 -3.61
C PHE A 118 -4.82 5.61 -3.06
N ILE A 119 -3.80 6.05 -3.80
CA ILE A 119 -2.90 7.11 -3.35
C ILE A 119 -3.66 8.41 -3.10
N LYS A 120 -4.62 8.75 -3.97
CA LYS A 120 -5.46 9.94 -3.83
C LYS A 120 -6.57 9.80 -2.78
N CYS A 121 -6.75 8.62 -2.21
CA CYS A 121 -7.89 8.27 -1.37
C CYS A 121 -9.23 8.63 -2.02
N ASP A 122 -9.39 8.36 -3.32
CA ASP A 122 -10.62 8.60 -4.07
C ASP A 122 -11.65 7.49 -3.74
N VAL A 123 -12.29 7.61 -2.57
CA VAL A 123 -13.21 6.62 -2.00
C VAL A 123 -14.39 6.33 -2.93
N LYS A 124 -14.79 7.30 -3.78
CA LYS A 124 -15.85 7.12 -4.79
C LYS A 124 -15.52 6.05 -5.83
N LYS A 125 -14.23 5.78 -6.06
CA LYS A 125 -13.73 4.73 -6.96
C LYS A 125 -13.32 3.46 -6.22
N ALA A 126 -13.57 3.38 -4.92
CA ALA A 126 -13.31 2.21 -4.11
C ALA A 126 -14.61 1.48 -3.77
N LYS A 127 -14.50 0.18 -3.57
CA LYS A 127 -15.61 -0.65 -3.10
C LYS A 127 -15.53 -0.74 -1.58
N MET A 128 -16.60 -0.38 -0.88
CA MET A 128 -16.73 -0.72 0.54
C MET A 128 -16.82 -2.25 0.66
N VAL A 129 -15.89 -2.85 1.39
CA VAL A 129 -15.88 -4.29 1.68
C VAL A 129 -16.32 -4.59 3.10
N ALA A 130 -16.23 -3.60 4.01
CA ALA A 130 -16.80 -3.68 5.36
C ALA A 130 -17.35 -2.33 5.82
N ASN A 131 -18.54 -2.35 6.43
CA ASN A 131 -19.21 -1.20 7.01
C ASN A 131 -18.80 -0.98 8.48
N HIS A 132 -19.44 -0.03 9.16
CA HIS A 132 -19.05 0.40 10.51
C HIS A 132 -19.24 -0.62 11.63
N THR A 133 -20.08 -1.64 11.43
CA THR A 133 -20.37 -2.64 12.47
C THR A 133 -19.67 -3.96 12.24
N GLN A 134 -19.19 -4.21 11.01
CA GLN A 134 -18.55 -5.49 10.66
C GLN A 134 -17.16 -5.68 11.28
N GLY A 135 -16.53 -4.62 11.80
CA GLY A 135 -15.23 -4.70 12.48
C GLY A 135 -15.28 -5.10 13.95
N VAL A 136 -16.47 -5.20 14.55
CA VAL A 136 -16.60 -5.53 15.98
C VAL A 136 -16.37 -7.02 16.25
N GLY A 137 -16.10 -7.36 17.53
CA GLY A 137 -15.97 -8.75 17.97
C GLY A 137 -14.79 -9.48 17.31
N GLU A 138 -15.10 -10.50 16.51
CA GLU A 138 -14.09 -11.24 15.75
C GLU A 138 -13.44 -10.41 14.63
N GLY A 139 -14.08 -9.31 14.21
CA GLY A 139 -13.63 -8.45 13.13
C GLY A 139 -14.03 -8.93 11.73
N PHE A 140 -13.90 -8.03 10.76
CA PHE A 140 -14.17 -8.31 9.36
C PHE A 140 -13.02 -9.11 8.75
N LYS A 141 -13.34 -10.26 8.14
CA LYS A 141 -12.36 -11.18 7.54
C LYS A 141 -12.32 -11.00 6.02
N PHE A 142 -11.12 -10.80 5.47
CA PHE A 142 -10.87 -10.68 4.04
C PHE A 142 -9.78 -11.65 3.58
N VAL A 143 -10.12 -12.56 2.67
CA VAL A 143 -9.19 -13.59 2.17
C VAL A 143 -8.41 -13.07 0.95
N LEU A 144 -7.08 -13.24 0.98
CA LEU A 144 -6.17 -12.89 -0.12
C LEU A 144 -6.15 -14.01 -1.17
N ASN A 145 -7.24 -14.15 -1.93
CA ASN A 145 -7.47 -15.29 -2.82
C ASN A 145 -6.94 -15.14 -4.26
N LYS A 146 -6.37 -13.97 -4.60
CA LYS A 146 -5.80 -13.69 -5.94
C LYS A 146 -4.40 -13.13 -5.83
N TRP A 147 -3.54 -13.55 -6.76
CA TRP A 147 -2.19 -13.01 -6.94
C TRP A 147 -2.27 -11.67 -7.68
N LYS A 148 -2.55 -10.61 -6.93
CA LYS A 148 -2.65 -9.22 -7.41
C LYS A 148 -2.43 -8.27 -6.23
N PRO A 149 -2.08 -6.99 -6.46
CA PRO A 149 -2.04 -6.04 -5.38
C PRO A 149 -3.44 -5.80 -4.79
N TYR A 150 -3.48 -5.63 -3.48
CA TYR A 150 -4.64 -5.18 -2.73
C TYR A 150 -4.33 -3.84 -2.10
N TYR A 151 -5.28 -2.93 -2.22
CA TYR A 151 -5.17 -1.56 -1.75
C TYR A 151 -6.34 -1.32 -0.80
N PHE A 152 -6.08 -1.18 0.49
CA PHE A 152 -7.10 -1.02 1.52
C PHE A 152 -7.01 0.34 2.18
N SER A 153 -8.15 0.97 2.46
CA SER A 153 -8.20 2.16 3.30
C SER A 153 -9.49 2.29 4.09
N CYS A 154 -9.52 3.27 4.99
CA CYS A 154 -10.74 3.70 5.65
C CYS A 154 -11.41 4.79 4.80
N GLY A 155 -12.67 4.58 4.45
CA GLY A 155 -13.42 5.49 3.57
C GLY A 155 -14.05 6.67 4.29
N GLU A 156 -13.95 6.71 5.62
CA GLU A 156 -14.68 7.65 6.45
C GLU A 156 -14.27 9.09 6.20
N LYS A 157 -15.26 9.98 6.40
CA LYS A 157 -15.14 11.42 6.17
C LYS A 157 -14.61 11.73 4.77
N ASN A 158 -15.14 11.02 3.76
CA ASN A 158 -14.79 11.19 2.35
C ASN A 158 -13.27 11.03 2.08
N GLY A 159 -12.64 10.04 2.72
CA GLY A 159 -11.23 9.71 2.54
C GLY A 159 -10.26 10.49 3.45
N LEU A 160 -10.75 11.29 4.40
CA LEU A 160 -9.91 11.97 5.38
C LEU A 160 -9.15 10.96 6.26
N HIS A 161 -9.80 9.89 6.69
CA HIS A 161 -9.14 8.83 7.47
C HIS A 161 -8.01 8.14 6.68
N CYS A 162 -8.19 7.98 5.36
CA CYS A 162 -7.17 7.45 4.45
C CYS A 162 -6.00 8.42 4.25
N ASN A 163 -6.27 9.72 4.05
CA ASN A 163 -5.23 10.72 3.74
C ASN A 163 -4.49 11.22 4.98
N ILE A 164 -5.24 11.76 5.95
CA ILE A 164 -4.68 12.40 7.16
C ILE A 164 -4.47 11.35 8.24
N GLY A 165 -5.45 10.47 8.42
CA GLY A 165 -5.40 9.41 9.44
C GLY A 165 -4.44 8.27 9.10
N GLN A 166 -3.80 8.28 7.94
CA GLN A 166 -2.90 7.22 7.46
C GLN A 166 -3.52 5.81 7.49
N MET A 167 -4.85 5.71 7.54
CA MET A 167 -5.59 4.44 7.56
C MET A 167 -5.64 3.84 6.17
N LYS A 168 -4.47 3.45 5.65
CA LYS A 168 -4.31 2.86 4.33
C LYS A 168 -3.04 2.03 4.23
N PHE A 169 -3.09 0.94 3.48
CA PHE A 169 -1.93 0.13 3.14
C PHE A 169 -2.15 -0.65 1.86
N SER A 170 -1.05 -1.16 1.33
CA SER A 170 -1.04 -2.02 0.14
C SER A 170 -0.21 -3.26 0.38
N ILE A 171 -0.70 -4.41 -0.10
CA ILE A 171 0.01 -5.68 -0.04
C ILE A 171 -0.10 -6.44 -1.36
N MET A 172 0.87 -7.29 -1.63
CA MET A 172 0.87 -8.23 -2.73
C MET A 172 1.07 -9.63 -2.12
N PRO A 173 0.02 -10.46 -1.98
CA PRO A 173 0.20 -11.82 -1.49
C PRO A 173 1.06 -12.61 -2.48
N MET A 174 1.93 -13.45 -1.95
CA MET A 174 2.82 -14.29 -2.73
C MET A 174 2.35 -15.74 -2.70
N PHE A 175 2.88 -16.55 -3.62
CA PHE A 175 2.77 -17.99 -3.46
C PHE A 175 3.59 -18.41 -2.24
N ARG A 176 3.03 -19.34 -1.47
CA ARG A 176 3.72 -19.87 -0.32
C ARG A 176 4.92 -20.70 -0.76
N PRO A 177 6.12 -20.48 -0.21
CA PRO A 177 7.27 -21.32 -0.51
C PRO A 177 6.93 -22.77 -0.16
N PHE A 178 7.36 -23.69 -1.01
CA PHE A 178 7.20 -25.13 -0.75
C PHE A 178 8.10 -25.65 0.38
N TRP A 179 8.93 -24.79 0.96
CA TRP A 179 9.89 -25.12 2.01
C TRP A 179 9.60 -24.28 3.28
N PRO A 180 9.69 -24.87 4.48
CA PRO A 180 9.57 -24.12 5.72
C PRO A 180 10.71 -23.09 5.81
N SER A 181 10.38 -21.84 6.19
CA SER A 181 11.36 -20.86 6.62
C SER A 181 12.00 -21.36 7.91
N SER A 182 13.33 -21.49 7.92
CA SER A 182 14.11 -21.86 9.10
C SER A 182 13.73 -20.99 10.32
N PRO A 183 13.70 -21.58 11.53
CA PRO A 183 13.34 -20.86 12.76
C PRO A 183 14.31 -19.72 13.10
#